data_AF-A0A238YKG4-F1
#
_entry.id   AF-A0A238YKG4-F1
#
_cell.length_a   1.000
_cell.length_b   1.000
_cell.length_c   1.000
_cell.angle_alpha   90.00
_cell.angle_beta   90.00
_cell.angle_gamma   90.00
#
_symmetry.space_group_name_H-M   'P 1'
#
loop_
_entity.id
_entity.type
_entity.pdbx_description
1 polymer ?
#
loop_
_entity_poly.entity_id
_entity_poly.type
_entity_poly.pdbx_seq_one_letter_code
_entity_poly.pdbx_strand_id
1 'polypeptide(L)' 'MKPKRSRKLFCTVIARIIDTRTGEEAGLLYRWNTGATQKEWHHAPIKQFRLEHLPDMSNFPSISDD' A
#
# COMPACT_ATOMS: atom_id res chain seq x y z
N MET A 1 35.54 0.15 -8.84
CA MET A 1 34.47 -0.04 -7.84
C MET A 1 33.24 -0.60 -8.55
N LYS A 2 32.74 -1.77 -8.17
CA LYS A 2 31.49 -2.31 -8.76
C LYS A 2 30.34 -1.40 -8.31
N PRO A 3 29.46 -0.91 -9.19
CA PRO A 3 28.31 -0.11 -8.77
C PRO A 3 27.47 -0.95 -7.82
N LYS A 4 27.30 -0.48 -6.57
CA LYS A 4 26.32 -1.06 -5.66
C LYS A 4 24.97 -0.95 -6.37
N ARG A 5 24.38 -2.09 -6.75
CA ARG A 5 23.02 -2.14 -7.30
C ARG A 5 22.12 -1.37 -6.33
N SER A 6 21.65 -0.19 -6.73
CA SER A 6 20.64 0.56 -5.97
C SER A 6 19.44 -0.36 -5.80
N ARG A 7 19.01 -0.62 -4.56
CA ARG A 7 17.78 -1.38 -4.32
C ARG A 7 16.62 -0.64 -4.99
N LYS A 8 15.89 -1.32 -5.87
CA LYS A 8 14.71 -0.76 -6.53
C LYS A 8 13.69 -0.39 -5.47
N LEU A 9 13.16 0.83 -5.53
CA LEU A 9 12.04 1.23 -4.69
C LEU A 9 10.78 0.52 -5.19
N PHE A 10 10.03 -0.06 -4.26
CA PHE A 10 8.74 -0.67 -4.55
C PHE A 10 7.74 -0.26 -3.49
N CYS A 11 6.47 -0.17 -3.89
CA CYS A 11 5.35 0.06 -3.01
C CYS A 11 4.32 -1.07 -3.17
N THR A 12 3.60 -1.37 -2.10
CA THR A 12 2.51 -2.34 -2.11
C THR A 12 1.31 -1.79 -1.35
N VAL A 13 0.11 -2.18 -1.74
CA VAL A 13 -1.11 -1.86 -0.99
C VAL A 13 -1.18 -2.79 0.21
N ILE A 14 -1.33 -2.23 1.41
CA ILE A 14 -1.37 -2.98 2.67
C ILE A 14 -2.71 -2.90 3.40
N ALA A 15 -3.56 -1.92 3.08
CA ALA A 15 -4.89 -1.80 3.64
C ALA A 15 -5.83 -1.00 2.73
N ARG A 16 -7.13 -1.29 2.83
CA ARG A 16 -8.20 -0.45 2.33
C ARG A 16 -8.59 0.59 3.37
N ILE A 17 -8.92 1.78 2.93
CA ILE A 17 -9.48 2.83 3.77
C ILE A 17 -10.99 2.79 3.60
N ILE A 18 -11.71 2.41 4.65
CA ILE A 18 -13.17 2.26 4.63
C ILE A 18 -13.81 3.45 5.35
N ASP A 19 -14.73 4.15 4.69
CA ASP A 19 -15.58 5.18 5.31
C ASP A 19 -16.48 4.50 6.34
N THR A 20 -16.37 4.89 7.61
CA THR A 20 -17.16 4.29 8.68
C THR A 20 -18.63 4.71 8.66
N ARG A 21 -18.97 5.77 7.93
CA ARG A 21 -20.33 6.28 7.79
C ARG A 21 -21.11 5.55 6.70
N THR A 22 -20.47 5.26 5.57
CA THR A 22 -21.13 4.59 4.43
C THR A 22 -20.78 3.11 4.31
N GLY A 23 -19.66 2.69 4.89
CA GLY A 23 -19.11 1.34 4.72
C GLY A 23 -18.37 1.13 3.40
N GLU A 24 -18.23 2.17 2.58
CA GLU A 24 -17.60 2.08 1.26
C GLU A 24 -16.09 2.30 1.31
N GLU A 25 -15.38 1.81 0.29
CA GLU A 25 -13.95 2.07 0.14
C GLU A 25 -13.72 3.52 -0.29
N ALA A 26 -13.02 4.27 0.55
CA ALA A 26 -12.67 5.67 0.32
C ALA A 26 -11.23 5.85 -0.22
N GLY A 27 -10.41 4.81 -0.17
CA GLY A 27 -9.01 4.88 -0.62
C GLY A 27 -8.18 3.68 -0.20
N LEU A 28 -6.87 3.80 -0.37
CA LEU A 28 -5.88 2.75 -0.14
C LEU A 28 -4.69 3.25 0.69
N LEU A 29 -4.10 2.35 1.47
CA LEU A 29 -2.85 2.58 2.19
C LEU A 29 -1.73 1.78 1.54
N TYR A 30 -0.71 2.48 1.07
CA TYR A 30 0.50 1.92 0.50
C TYR A 30 1.62 1.86 1.54
N ARG A 31 2.47 0.86 1.43
CA ARG A 31 3.75 0.75 2.15
C ARG A 31 4.88 0.61 1.16
N TRP A 32 5.90 1.45 1.34
CA TRP A 32 7.16 1.36 0.63
C TRP A 32 8.07 0.33 1.28
N ASN A 33 8.99 -0.23 0.49
CA ASN A 33 10.05 -1.11 1.00
C ASN A 33 11.00 -0.45 2.01
N THR A 34 10.97 0.88 2.10
CA THR A 34 11.66 1.67 3.13
C THR A 34 10.92 1.66 4.48
N GLY A 35 9.69 1.13 4.53
CA GLY A 35 8.80 1.19 5.69
C GLY A 35 7.89 2.41 5.72
N ALA A 36 8.12 3.42 4.85
CA ALA A 36 7.24 4.58 4.74
C ALA A 36 5.83 4.16 4.29
N THR A 37 4.81 4.87 4.76
CA THR A 37 3.42 4.63 4.34
C THR A 37 2.83 5.87 3.68
N GLN A 38 1.89 5.64 2.76
CA GLN A 38 1.21 6.71 2.03
C GLN A 38 -0.26 6.35 1.85
N LYS A 39 -1.15 7.29 2.16
CA LYS A 39 -2.59 7.16 1.89
C LYS A 39 -2.90 7.79 0.54
N GLU A 40 -3.71 7.11 -0.24
CA GLU A 40 -4.31 7.63 -1.47
C GLU A 40 -5.82 7.56 -1.32
N TRP A 41 -6.50 8.66 -1.65
CA TRP A 41 -7.95 8.77 -1.55
C TRP A 41 -8.54 8.71 -2.95
N HIS A 42 -9.62 7.94 -3.14
CA HIS A 42 -10.34 7.90 -4.42
C HIS A 42 -11.09 9.22 -4.68
N HIS A 43 -11.51 9.88 -3.60
CA HIS A 43 -12.26 11.14 -3.62
C HIS A 43 -11.67 12.14 -2.62
N ALA A 44 -12.51 12.96 -1.99
CA ALA A 44 -12.09 13.87 -0.95
C ALA A 44 -11.61 13.09 0.30
N PRO A 45 -10.52 13.53 0.96
CA PRO A 45 -10.09 12.95 2.23
C PRO A 45 -11.19 13.03 3.28
N ILE A 46 -11.46 11.91 3.93
CA ILE A 46 -12.43 11.83 5.04
C ILE A 46 -11.72 11.74 6.39
N LYS A 47 -12.37 12.28 7.43
CA LYS A 47 -11.80 12.34 8.79
C LYS A 47 -11.99 11.06 9.59
N GLN A 48 -13.10 10.36 9.37
CA GLN A 48 -13.46 9.13 10.08
C GLN A 48 -13.39 7.98 9.09
N PHE A 49 -12.44 7.07 9.33
CA PHE A 49 -12.24 5.88 8.51
C PHE A 49 -11.64 4.79 9.38
N ARG A 50 -11.80 3.54 8.95
CA ARG A 50 -11.05 2.39 9.48
C ARG A 50 -10.12 1.85 8.40
N LEU A 51 -9.01 1.27 8.82
CA LEU A 51 -8.11 0.54 7.92
C LEU A 51 -8.47 -0.94 7.96
N GLU A 52 -8.77 -1.50 6.80
CA GLU A 52 -8.98 -2.93 6.63
C GLU A 52 -7.72 -3.51 5.98
N HIS A 53 -6.89 -4.16 6.79
CA HIS A 53 -5.61 -4.69 6.33
C HIS A 53 -5.82 -5.80 5.31
N LEU A 54 -5.12 -5.68 4.19
CA LEU A 54 -5.07 -6.74 3.21
C LEU A 54 -4.18 -7.86 3.74
N PRO A 55 -4.47 -9.12 3.40
CA PRO A 55 -3.58 -10.23 3.71
C PRO A 55 -2.19 -9.92 3.15
N ASP A 56 -1.16 -10.24 3.93
CA ASP A 56 0.21 -9.96 3.57
C ASP A 56 0.56 -10.70 2.27
N MET A 57 0.66 -9.96 1.17
CA MET A 57 0.94 -10.53 -0.15
C MET A 57 2.42 -10.94 -0.31
N SER A 58 3.25 -10.87 0.74
CA SER A 58 4.65 -11.30 0.67
C SER A 58 4.80 -12.81 0.41
N ASN A 59 3.71 -13.58 0.54
CA ASN A 59 3.65 -14.99 0.18
C ASN A 59 3.29 -15.26 -1.29
N PHE A 60 3.00 -14.23 -2.09
CA PHE A 60 2.87 -14.43 -3.53
C PHE A 60 4.26 -14.53 -4.14
N PRO A 61 4.54 -15.57 -4.96
CA PRO A 61 5.81 -15.68 -5.63
C PRO A 61 6.02 -14.39 -6.42
N SER A 62 7.13 -13.70 -6.14
CA SER A 62 7.58 -12.60 -6.97
C SER A 62 7.61 -13.11 -8.40
N ILE A 63 6.77 -12.53 -9.26
CA ILE A 63 6.85 -12.74 -10.71
C ILE A 63 8.28 -12.37 -11.09
N SER A 64 9.08 -13.39 -11.36
CA SER A 64 10.38 -13.24 -11.98
C SER A 64 10.12 -12.68 -13.37
N ASP A 65 10.43 -11.40 -13.55
CA ASP A 65 10.63 -10.82 -14.87
C ASP A 65 11.88 -11.52 -15.44
N ASP A 66 11.67 -12.42 -16.42
CA ASP A 66 12.72 -13.12 -17.19
C ASP A 66 13.47 -12.13 -18.10
#